data_AF-A0A419ZYK0-F1
#
_entry.id   AF-A0A419ZYK0-F1
#
_cell.length_a   1.000
_cell.length_b   1.000
_cell.length_c   1.000
_cell.angle_alpha   90.00
_cell.angle_beta   90.00
_cell.angle_gamma   90.00
#
_symmetry.space_group_name_H-M   'P 1'
#
loop_
_entity.id
_entity.type
_entity.pdbx_description
1 polymer ?
#
loop_
_entity_poly.entity_id
_entity_poly.type
_entity_poly.pdbx_seq_one_letter_code
_entity_poly.pdbx_strand_id
1 'polypeptide(L)'
;MNRRNTVSSTLAISIILGLICPTIAFAQDGSSGPTISANSATKQSQNAQRKAERKANRAQKNAELGQLEKHGYNPAKDQTTYPQDLHNAQKKLNSEKQGAKPTSEP
;
A
#
# COMPACT_ATOMS: atom_id res chain seq x y z
N MET A 1 -21.28 -17.19 42.37
CA MET A 1 -20.61 -16.63 41.17
C MET A 1 -21.21 -15.28 40.82
N ASN A 2 -20.40 -14.24 40.87
CA ASN A 2 -20.72 -12.88 40.41
C ASN A 2 -20.43 -12.75 38.92
N ARG A 3 -21.27 -11.98 38.20
CA ARG A 3 -20.88 -10.86 37.30
C ARG A 3 -22.15 -10.16 36.81
N ARG A 4 -22.54 -9.13 37.56
CA ARG A 4 -23.46 -8.07 37.12
C ARG A 4 -22.61 -6.85 36.74
N ASN A 5 -23.24 -5.91 36.03
CA ASN A 5 -22.90 -4.48 35.85
C ASN A 5 -22.24 -4.16 34.50
N THR A 6 -22.69 -3.23 33.66
CA THR A 6 -23.92 -2.44 33.44
C THR A 6 -23.59 -1.58 32.23
N VAL A 7 -24.52 -1.46 31.27
CA VAL A 7 -24.54 -0.41 30.24
C VAL A 7 -24.43 0.98 30.88
N SER A 8 -23.54 1.85 30.38
CA SER A 8 -23.55 3.29 30.67
C SER A 8 -22.88 4.09 29.56
N SER A 9 -23.71 4.89 28.90
CA SER A 9 -23.41 5.90 27.88
C SER A 9 -22.93 7.19 28.54
N THR A 10 -21.82 7.80 28.09
CA THR A 10 -21.60 9.26 28.23
C THR A 10 -20.73 9.81 27.10
N LEU A 11 -21.43 10.61 26.29
CA LEU A 11 -21.01 11.73 25.45
C LEU A 11 -19.83 12.57 26.03
N ALA A 12 -18.85 12.89 25.19
CA ALA A 12 -17.99 14.06 25.36
C ALA A 12 -17.70 14.70 24.00
N ILE A 13 -18.43 15.77 23.70
CA ILE A 13 -18.18 16.70 22.61
C ILE A 13 -17.14 17.71 23.11
N SER A 14 -16.03 17.88 22.40
CA SER A 14 -15.20 19.09 22.54
C SER A 14 -14.74 19.55 21.17
N ILE A 15 -15.50 20.50 20.63
CA ILE A 15 -15.12 21.39 19.54
C ILE A 15 -14.08 22.36 20.11
N ILE A 16 -12.87 22.40 19.53
CA ILE A 16 -11.99 23.56 19.65
C ILE A 16 -11.70 24.05 18.23
N LEU A 17 -12.22 25.25 18.01
CA LEU A 17 -12.10 26.12 16.86
C LEU A 17 -10.73 26.83 16.87
N GLY A 18 -10.09 26.87 15.71
CA GLY A 18 -8.98 27.76 15.40
C GLY A 18 -8.19 27.21 14.22
N LEU A 19 -7.68 28.00 13.28
CA LEU A 19 -7.77 29.42 13.02
C LEU A 19 -7.06 29.54 11.65
N ILE A 20 -7.77 29.99 10.61
CA ILE A 20 -7.26 30.89 9.55
C ILE A 20 -6.16 30.41 8.56
N CYS A 21 -6.54 30.47 7.27
CA CYS A 21 -5.78 30.82 6.05
C CYS A 21 -4.57 29.96 5.57
N PRO A 22 -4.57 29.48 4.30
CA PRO A 22 -3.43 28.79 3.72
C PRO A 22 -2.41 29.80 3.16
N THR A 23 -1.35 30.10 3.91
CA THR A 23 -0.16 30.75 3.33
C THR A 23 0.88 29.69 3.01
N ILE A 24 0.82 29.11 1.80
CA ILE A 24 1.97 28.39 1.24
C ILE A 24 2.92 29.45 0.68
N ALA A 25 3.85 29.88 1.50
CA ALA A 25 5.10 30.49 1.07
C ALA A 25 6.23 29.75 1.77
N PHE A 26 6.82 28.75 1.10
CA PHE A 26 8.07 28.16 1.57
C PHE A 26 9.20 29.16 1.29
N ALA A 27 9.62 29.85 2.33
CA ALA A 27 10.95 30.43 2.43
C ALA A 27 11.46 30.19 3.86
N GLN A 28 12.18 29.08 4.06
CA GLN A 28 12.98 28.88 5.27
C GLN A 28 14.44 28.86 4.86
N ASP A 29 14.96 30.08 4.84
CA ASP A 29 16.36 30.45 4.95
C ASP A 29 16.90 30.09 6.35
N GLY A 30 18.15 29.64 6.39
CA GLY A 30 19.09 29.93 7.48
C GLY A 30 18.82 29.42 8.90
N SER A 31 19.45 28.28 9.22
CA SER A 31 20.24 28.06 10.46
C SER A 31 19.54 28.13 11.84
N SER A 32 19.45 26.98 12.53
CA SER A 32 19.58 26.89 14.00
C SER A 32 19.92 25.46 14.49
N GLY A 33 21.14 25.26 15.02
CA GLY A 33 21.46 24.33 16.14
C GLY A 33 21.67 22.83 15.86
N PRO A 34 22.58 22.13 16.59
CA PRO A 34 22.91 20.73 16.33
C PRO A 34 21.84 19.80 16.91
N THR A 35 20.91 19.34 16.08
CA THR A 35 19.97 18.25 16.40
C THR A 35 20.17 17.06 15.45
N ILE A 36 21.41 16.59 15.30
CA ILE A 36 21.75 15.55 14.29
C ILE A 36 21.76 14.12 14.89
N SER A 37 21.67 13.95 16.21
CA SER A 37 21.82 12.60 16.83
C SER A 37 20.51 11.80 16.99
N ALA A 38 19.37 12.44 17.27
CA ALA A 38 18.08 11.74 17.40
C ALA A 38 17.34 11.53 16.05
N ASN A 39 17.56 12.44 15.08
CA ASN A 39 16.94 12.37 13.75
C ASN A 39 17.60 11.34 12.82
N SER A 40 18.84 10.95 13.09
CA SER A 40 19.57 9.96 12.27
C SER A 40 19.14 8.52 12.58
N ALA A 41 18.87 8.19 13.86
CA ALA A 41 18.33 6.88 14.26
C ALA A 41 16.90 6.64 13.72
N THR A 42 16.06 7.67 13.69
CA THR A 42 14.72 7.63 13.07
C THR A 42 14.79 7.62 11.54
N LYS A 43 15.71 8.35 10.91
CA LYS A 43 15.93 8.26 9.45
C LYS A 43 16.43 6.88 9.02
N GLN A 44 17.29 6.23 9.79
CA GLN A 44 17.81 4.90 9.48
C GLN A 44 16.73 3.82 9.58
N SER A 45 15.91 3.84 10.62
CA SER A 45 14.75 2.94 10.77
C SER A 45 13.68 3.18 9.68
N GLN A 46 13.36 4.44 9.36
CA GLN A 46 12.45 4.75 8.24
C GLN A 46 13.01 4.28 6.88
N ASN A 47 14.32 4.42 6.64
CA ASN A 47 14.94 3.93 5.42
C ASN A 47 14.91 2.40 5.32
N ALA A 48 15.10 1.69 6.44
CA ALA A 48 14.97 0.24 6.49
C ALA A 48 13.53 -0.20 6.18
N GLN A 49 12.53 0.48 6.77
CA GLN A 49 11.12 0.21 6.50
C GLN A 49 10.74 0.46 5.03
N ARG A 50 11.12 1.61 4.47
CA ARG A 50 10.89 1.91 3.03
C ARG A 50 11.58 0.90 2.10
N LYS A 51 12.72 0.33 2.51
CA LYS A 51 13.39 -0.74 1.73
C LYS A 51 12.60 -2.04 1.81
N ALA A 52 12.08 -2.40 2.99
CA ALA A 52 11.23 -3.58 3.17
C ALA A 52 9.94 -3.46 2.34
N GLU A 53 9.25 -2.32 2.42
CA GLU A 53 8.03 -2.04 1.65
C GLU A 53 8.29 -2.11 0.14
N ARG A 54 9.38 -1.51 -0.36
CA ARG A 54 9.75 -1.61 -1.78
C ARG A 54 10.03 -3.05 -2.22
N LYS A 55 10.66 -3.87 -1.37
CA LYS A 55 10.89 -5.29 -1.68
C LYS A 55 9.57 -6.06 -1.73
N ALA A 56 8.66 -5.84 -0.79
CA ALA A 56 7.34 -6.45 -0.78
C ALA A 56 6.54 -6.08 -2.05
N ASN A 57 6.54 -4.80 -2.42
CA ASN A 57 5.85 -4.33 -3.62
C ASN A 57 6.45 -4.93 -4.91
N ARG A 58 7.78 -5.06 -4.99
CA ARG A 58 8.44 -5.73 -6.13
C ARG A 58 8.06 -7.21 -6.19
N ALA A 59 8.04 -7.91 -5.05
CA ALA A 59 7.66 -9.31 -5.01
C ALA A 59 6.22 -9.51 -5.49
N GLN A 60 5.28 -8.65 -5.07
CA GLN A 60 3.89 -8.68 -5.54
C GLN A 60 3.79 -8.45 -7.05
N LYS A 61 4.44 -7.40 -7.56
CA LYS A 61 4.44 -7.08 -9.00
C LYS A 61 5.06 -8.19 -9.84
N ASN A 62 6.17 -8.78 -9.38
CA ASN A 62 6.84 -9.86 -10.09
C ASN A 62 6.01 -11.15 -10.07
N ALA A 63 5.28 -11.42 -8.98
CA ALA A 63 4.38 -12.57 -8.90
C ALA A 63 3.23 -12.44 -9.91
N GLU A 64 2.60 -11.26 -9.98
CA GLU A 64 1.54 -10.99 -10.97
C GLU A 64 2.07 -11.08 -12.40
N LEU A 65 3.23 -10.47 -12.67
CA LEU A 65 3.87 -10.51 -13.97
C LEU A 65 4.21 -11.95 -14.39
N GLY A 66 4.71 -12.77 -13.46
CA GLY A 66 4.96 -14.19 -13.72
C GLY A 66 3.68 -15.00 -14.01
N GLN A 67 2.54 -14.65 -13.41
CA GLN A 67 1.26 -15.28 -13.77
C GLN A 67 0.86 -14.90 -15.21
N LEU A 68 0.97 -13.63 -15.58
CA LEU A 68 0.69 -13.18 -16.95
C LEU A 68 1.64 -13.83 -17.97
N GLU A 69 2.92 -14.01 -17.64
CA GLU A 69 3.90 -14.72 -18.46
C GLU A 69 3.54 -16.18 -18.71
N LYS A 70 3.08 -16.90 -17.67
CA LYS A 70 2.56 -18.27 -17.83
C LYS A 70 1.37 -18.33 -18.79
N HIS A 71 0.57 -17.27 -18.88
CA HIS A 71 -0.56 -17.19 -19.79
C HIS A 71 -0.23 -16.65 -21.19
N GLY A 72 1.04 -16.32 -21.44
CA GLY A 72 1.58 -15.95 -22.75
C GLY A 72 1.96 -14.47 -22.91
N TYR A 73 1.80 -13.63 -21.88
CA TYR A 73 2.22 -12.23 -21.92
C TYR A 73 3.70 -12.09 -21.59
N ASN A 74 4.52 -11.64 -22.54
CA ASN A 74 5.93 -11.36 -22.28
C ASN A 74 6.24 -9.95 -22.79
N PRO A 75 6.70 -9.02 -21.94
CA PRO A 75 7.02 -7.65 -22.36
C PRO A 75 8.41 -7.52 -23.02
N ALA A 76 9.28 -8.52 -22.88
CA ALA A 76 10.63 -8.54 -23.42
C ALA A 76 10.75 -9.23 -24.79
N LYS A 77 9.72 -9.98 -25.23
CA LYS A 77 9.64 -10.52 -26.60
C LYS A 77 9.19 -9.42 -27.58
N ASP A 78 9.24 -9.75 -28.87
CA ASP A 78 8.74 -8.90 -29.93
C ASP A 78 7.30 -8.46 -29.66
N GLN A 79 7.09 -7.14 -29.67
CA GLN A 79 5.81 -6.51 -29.34
C GLN A 79 4.77 -6.59 -30.47
N THR A 80 4.98 -7.43 -31.47
CA THR A 80 4.09 -7.60 -32.64
C THR A 80 2.66 -7.97 -32.23
N THR A 81 2.51 -8.72 -31.14
CA THR A 81 1.23 -9.19 -30.61
C THR A 81 0.75 -8.38 -29.41
N TYR A 82 1.48 -7.34 -29.01
CA TYR A 82 1.03 -6.40 -27.98
C TYR A 82 0.00 -5.42 -28.59
N PRO A 83 -1.11 -5.10 -27.91
CA PRO A 83 -1.51 -5.48 -26.56
C PRO A 83 -2.39 -6.74 -26.46
N GLN A 84 -2.64 -7.46 -27.56
CA GLN A 84 -3.56 -8.60 -27.59
C GLN A 84 -3.17 -9.71 -26.60
N ASP A 85 -1.87 -10.00 -26.47
CA ASP A 85 -1.37 -11.00 -25.54
C ASP A 85 -1.63 -10.65 -24.08
N LEU A 86 -1.63 -9.36 -23.72
CA LEU A 86 -1.96 -8.89 -22.37
C LEU A 86 -3.42 -9.21 -22.05
N HIS A 87 -4.35 -8.84 -22.94
CA HIS A 87 -5.78 -9.11 -22.74
C HIS A 87 -6.08 -10.61 -22.65
N ASN A 88 -5.45 -11.41 -23.52
CA ASN A 88 -5.59 -12.87 -23.50
C ASN A 88 -5.06 -13.47 -22.19
N ALA A 89 -3.89 -13.02 -21.73
CA ALA A 89 -3.31 -13.45 -20.47
C ALA A 89 -4.19 -13.09 -19.27
N GLN A 90 -4.71 -11.85 -19.24
CA GLN A 90 -5.62 -11.38 -18.20
C GLN A 90 -6.91 -12.22 -18.16
N LYS A 91 -7.49 -12.52 -19.34
CA LYS A 91 -8.70 -13.35 -19.43
C LYS A 91 -8.47 -14.74 -18.87
N LYS A 92 -7.37 -15.40 -19.27
CA LYS A 92 -7.00 -16.74 -18.78
C LYS A 92 -6.76 -16.74 -17.28
N LEU A 93 -6.02 -15.75 -16.78
CA LEU A 93 -5.74 -15.57 -15.35
C LEU A 93 -7.02 -15.36 -14.54
N ASN A 94 -7.95 -14.55 -15.04
CA ASN A 94 -9.23 -14.34 -14.41
C ASN A 94 -10.08 -15.61 -14.42
N SER A 95 -10.06 -16.38 -15.52
CA SER A 95 -10.75 -17.67 -15.60
C SER A 95 -10.15 -18.70 -14.64
N GLU A 96 -8.83 -18.77 -14.49
CA GLU A 96 -8.17 -19.64 -13.50
C GLU A 96 -8.51 -19.24 -12.06
N LYS A 97 -8.48 -17.94 -11.74
CA LYS A 97 -8.92 -17.43 -10.43
C LYS A 97 -10.39 -17.73 -10.13
N GLN A 98 -11.24 -17.79 -11.16
CA GLN A 98 -12.67 -18.15 -11.01
C GLN A 98 -12.88 -19.66 -10.87
N GLY A 99 -12.11 -20.48 -11.57
CA GLY A 99 -12.12 -21.94 -11.40
C GLY A 99 -11.50 -22.42 -10.08
N ALA A 100 -10.65 -21.60 -9.45
CA ALA A 100 -10.03 -21.86 -8.15
C ALA A 100 -10.84 -21.34 -6.95
N LYS A 101 -12.01 -20.69 -7.16
CA LYS A 101 -12.97 -20.52 -6.07
C LYS A 101 -13.57 -21.89 -5.78
N PRO A 102 -13.34 -22.49 -4.60
CA PRO A 102 -14.05 -23.71 -4.24
C PRO A 102 -15.54 -23.38 -4.20
N THR A 103 -16.28 -23.98 -5.12
CA THR A 103 -17.71 -24.16 -5.02
C THR A 103 -17.95 -24.77 -3.63
N SER A 104 -18.54 -23.97 -2.74
CA SER A 104 -19.01 -24.41 -1.44
C SER A 104 -19.85 -25.67 -1.61
N GLU A 105 -19.55 -26.69 -0.79
CA GLU A 105 -20.40 -27.86 -0.58
C GLU A 105 -21.84 -27.44 -0.23
N PRO A 106 -22.85 -28.27 -0.61
CA PRO A 106 -24.28 -28.01 -0.36
C PRO A 106 -24.68 -27.99 1.11
#